data_AF-A0AAW9QVL9-F1
#
_entry.id   AF-A0AAW9QVL9-F1
#
_cell.length_a   1.000
_cell.length_b   1.000
_cell.length_c   1.000
_cell.angle_alpha   90.00
_cell.angle_beta   90.00
_cell.angle_gamma   90.00
#
_symmetry.space_group_name_H-M   'P 1'
#
loop_
_entity.id
_entity.type
_entity.pdbx_description
1 polymer ?
#
loop_
_entity_poly.entity_id
_entity_poly.type
_entity_poly.pdbx_seq_one_letter_code
_entity_poly.pdbx_strand_id
1 'polypeptide(L)'
;MNNNFFRTYSVNDSGLGCLVSLILMGLLLGSIGLGWIVNGFLIFVAFLTIAPVIGWWGFRWWLRKNLVEDRCPACNYEFTGFNRSECQCPNCGEPIKVEGGKFTRVLPPDTIDVEAIEIPVQAIDVERES
;
A
#
# COMPACT_ATOMS: atom_id res chain seq x y z
N MET A 1 -65.61 31.85 44.19
CA MET A 1 -64.44 32.11 43.31
C MET A 1 -63.25 31.37 43.89
N ASN A 2 -62.56 30.60 43.04
CA ASN A 2 -61.57 29.60 43.39
C ASN A 2 -60.18 30.07 42.95
N ASN A 3 -59.21 30.07 43.88
CA ASN A 3 -57.89 30.71 43.68
C ASN A 3 -56.77 29.73 44.10
N ASN A 4 -56.69 28.54 43.49
CA ASN A 4 -55.51 27.67 43.61
C ASN A 4 -54.39 28.17 42.70
N PHE A 5 -53.79 29.30 43.10
CA PHE A 5 -52.65 29.93 42.45
C PHE A 5 -51.36 29.18 42.84
N PHE A 6 -50.70 28.65 41.81
CA PHE A 6 -49.53 27.79 41.87
C PHE A 6 -48.46 28.34 42.83
N ARG A 7 -48.18 27.61 43.92
CA ARG A 7 -47.08 27.91 44.84
C ARG A 7 -45.77 27.60 44.12
N THR A 8 -45.15 28.62 43.54
CA THR A 8 -43.84 28.53 42.94
C THR A 8 -42.82 28.19 44.03
N TYR A 9 -42.24 26.99 43.95
CA TYR A 9 -41.13 26.58 44.81
C TYR A 9 -39.92 27.45 44.46
N SER A 10 -39.65 28.50 45.24
CA SER A 10 -38.41 29.27 45.14
C SER A 10 -37.28 28.46 45.76
N VAL A 11 -36.65 27.60 44.97
CA VAL A 11 -35.44 26.86 45.37
C VAL A 11 -34.26 27.84 45.28
N ASN A 12 -34.12 28.67 46.32
CA ASN A 12 -33.00 29.60 46.47
C ASN A 12 -31.98 29.00 47.45
N ASP A 13 -31.34 27.90 47.02
CA ASP A 13 -30.30 27.24 47.79
C ASP A 13 -29.04 27.16 46.91
N SER A 14 -28.13 28.11 47.14
CA SER A 14 -26.98 28.39 46.27
C SER A 14 -26.06 27.17 46.05
N GLY A 15 -26.06 26.20 46.96
CA GLY A 15 -25.30 24.95 46.81
C GLY A 15 -26.00 23.92 45.93
N LEU A 16 -27.34 23.84 46.01
CA LEU A 16 -28.15 22.84 45.32
C LEU A 16 -28.29 23.16 43.83
N GLY A 17 -28.42 24.45 43.49
CA GLY A 17 -28.41 24.91 42.09
C GLY A 17 -27.07 24.64 41.39
N CYS A 18 -25.95 24.78 42.09
CA CYS A 18 -24.62 24.49 41.55
C CYS A 18 -24.43 23.00 41.24
N LEU A 19 -24.81 22.12 42.18
CA LEU A 19 -24.74 20.67 41.97
C LEU A 19 -25.67 20.20 40.84
N VAL A 20 -26.90 20.72 40.79
CA VAL A 20 -27.84 20.42 39.69
C VAL A 20 -27.29 20.90 38.36
N SER A 21 -26.68 22.09 38.30
CA SER A 21 -26.06 22.60 37.08
C SER A 21 -24.87 21.74 36.63
N LEU A 22 -24.00 21.30 37.55
CA LEU A 22 -22.88 20.42 37.24
C LEU A 22 -23.34 19.04 36.76
N ILE A 23 -24.35 18.45 37.39
CA ILE A 23 -24.93 17.18 36.97
C ILE A 23 -25.58 17.34 35.59
N LEU A 24 -26.37 18.39 35.39
CA LEU A 24 -27.00 18.68 34.10
C LEU A 24 -25.96 18.87 32.99
N MET A 25 -24.89 19.62 33.27
CA MET A 25 -23.77 19.83 32.36
C MET A 25 -23.06 18.52 32.03
N GLY A 26 -22.75 17.70 33.03
CA GLY A 26 -22.14 16.38 32.84
C GLY A 26 -23.06 15.43 32.06
N LEU A 27 -24.37 15.50 32.25
CA LEU A 27 -25.35 14.68 31.54
C LEU A 27 -25.54 15.13 30.09
N LEU A 28 -25.48 16.44 29.82
CA LEU A 28 -25.49 17.00 28.48
C LEU A 28 -24.20 16.66 27.72
N LEU A 29 -23.04 16.90 28.34
CA LEU A 29 -21.74 16.54 27.76
C LEU A 29 -21.59 15.03 27.59
N GLY A 30 -22.08 14.26 28.56
CA GLY A 30 -22.13 12.80 28.50
C GLY A 30 -23.05 12.33 27.39
N SER A 31 -24.28 12.83 27.27
CA SER A 31 -25.21 12.39 26.22
C SER A 31 -24.72 12.74 24.81
N ILE A 32 -24.02 13.86 24.65
CA ILE A 32 -23.42 14.27 23.37
C ILE A 32 -22.14 13.47 23.07
N GLY A 33 -21.27 13.29 24.07
CA GLY A 33 -19.96 12.67 23.90
C GLY A 33 -19.97 11.14 23.93
N LEU A 34 -20.86 10.52 24.70
CA LEU A 34 -20.92 9.07 24.88
C LEU A 34 -21.36 8.37 23.58
N GLY A 35 -22.29 8.97 22.83
CA GLY A 35 -22.67 8.48 21.51
C GLY A 35 -21.48 8.52 20.53
N TRP A 36 -20.66 9.57 20.60
CA TRP A 36 -19.48 9.70 19.73
C TRP A 36 -18.37 8.72 20.12
N ILE A 37 -18.09 8.56 21.42
CA ILE A 37 -17.13 7.58 21.94
C ILE A 37 -17.53 6.16 21.53
N VAL A 38 -18.80 5.78 21.73
CA VAL A 38 -19.26 4.41 21.45
C VAL A 38 -19.25 4.15 19.95
N ASN A 39 -19.73 5.10 19.13
CA ASN A 39 -19.69 4.95 17.68
C ASN A 39 -18.24 4.90 17.15
N GLY A 40 -17.36 5.77 17.64
CA GLY A 40 -15.94 5.76 17.27
C GLY A 40 -15.25 4.46 17.66
N PHE A 41 -15.51 3.96 18.87
CA PHE A 41 -15.01 2.67 19.33
C PHE A 41 -15.53 1.51 18.48
N LEU A 42 -16.82 1.50 18.14
CA LEU A 42 -17.41 0.48 17.26
C LEU A 42 -16.78 0.50 15.86
N ILE A 43 -16.56 1.69 15.28
CA ILE A 43 -15.88 1.84 13.98
C ILE A 43 -14.44 1.34 14.09
N PHE A 44 -13.73 1.67 15.16
CA PHE A 44 -12.35 1.21 15.37
C PHE A 44 -12.29 -0.31 15.48
N VAL A 45 -13.18 -0.94 16.24
CA VAL A 45 -13.27 -2.40 16.35
C VAL A 45 -13.63 -3.04 15.01
N ALA A 46 -14.59 -2.47 14.27
CA ALA A 46 -14.92 -2.93 12.92
C ALA A 46 -13.71 -2.81 11.97
N PHE A 47 -12.96 -1.72 12.03
CA PHE A 47 -11.74 -1.56 11.26
C PHE A 47 -10.68 -2.58 11.67
N LEU A 48 -10.49 -2.83 12.96
CA LEU A 48 -9.51 -3.81 13.47
C LEU A 48 -9.84 -5.24 13.03
N THR A 49 -11.12 -5.55 12.84
CA THR A 49 -11.57 -6.87 12.33
C THR A 49 -11.51 -6.98 10.81
N ILE A 50 -11.81 -5.89 10.09
CA ILE A 50 -11.82 -5.87 8.61
C ILE A 50 -10.40 -5.68 8.04
N ALA A 51 -9.58 -4.85 8.67
CA ALA A 51 -8.21 -4.55 8.27
C ALA A 51 -7.34 -5.79 8.01
N PRO A 52 -7.32 -6.85 8.86
CA PRO A 52 -6.53 -8.04 8.56
C PRO A 52 -7.03 -8.78 7.31
N VAL A 53 -8.33 -8.79 7.03
CA VAL A 53 -8.90 -9.44 5.83
C VAL A 53 -8.47 -8.69 4.57
N ILE A 54 -8.65 -7.37 4.56
CA ILE A 54 -8.23 -6.51 3.44
C ILE A 54 -6.72 -6.55 3.29
N GLY A 55 -5.97 -6.50 4.39
CA GLY A 55 -4.52 -6.60 4.42
C GLY A 55 -4.04 -7.90 3.81
N TRP A 56 -4.66 -9.04 4.17
CA TRP A 56 -4.34 -10.34 3.59
C TRP A 56 -4.57 -10.37 2.07
N TRP A 57 -5.73 -9.91 1.61
CA TRP A 57 -6.05 -9.89 0.18
C TRP A 57 -5.16 -8.93 -0.61
N GLY A 58 -4.93 -7.72 -0.07
CA GLY A 58 -4.05 -6.72 -0.65
C GLY A 58 -2.61 -7.22 -0.75
N PHE A 59 -2.09 -7.83 0.33
CA PHE A 59 -0.76 -8.42 0.33
C PHE A 59 -0.65 -9.58 -0.66
N ARG A 60 -1.64 -10.47 -0.72
CA ARG A 60 -1.68 -11.59 -1.68
C ARG A 60 -1.73 -11.09 -3.14
N TRP A 61 -2.50 -10.04 -3.41
CA TRP A 61 -2.58 -9.41 -4.73
C TRP A 61 -1.27 -8.72 -5.10
N TRP A 62 -0.68 -7.99 -4.15
CA TRP A 62 0.61 -7.31 -4.33
C TRP A 62 1.74 -8.30 -4.60
N LEU A 63 1.82 -9.41 -3.87
CA LEU A 63 2.80 -10.47 -4.12
C LEU A 63 2.67 -11.02 -5.53
N ARG A 64 1.45 -11.34 -6.01
CA ARG A 64 1.25 -11.83 -7.38
C ARG A 64 1.66 -10.83 -8.47
N LYS A 65 1.62 -9.53 -8.17
CA LYS A 65 2.02 -8.47 -9.12
C LYS A 65 3.51 -8.14 -9.07
N ASN A 66 4.17 -8.40 -7.93
CA ASN A 66 5.57 -8.03 -7.71
C ASN A 66 6.53 -9.22 -7.69
N LEU A 67 6.06 -10.45 -7.46
CA LEU A 67 6.87 -11.64 -7.71
C LEU A 67 6.85 -11.96 -9.20
N VAL A 68 8.04 -12.03 -9.76
CA VAL A 68 8.30 -12.44 -11.13
C VAL A 68 9.01 -13.78 -11.06
N GLU A 69 8.47 -14.79 -11.74
CA GLU A 69 9.06 -16.11 -11.87
C GLU A 69 9.52 -16.28 -13.31
N ASP A 70 10.82 -16.34 -13.52
CA ASP A 70 11.43 -16.42 -14.84
C ASP A 70 12.80 -17.16 -14.74
N ARG A 71 13.44 -17.42 -15.87
CA ARG A 71 14.72 -18.15 -15.93
C ARG A 71 15.89 -17.16 -16.08
N CYS A 72 16.99 -17.43 -15.38
CA CYS A 72 18.21 -16.66 -15.53
C CYS A 72 18.76 -16.82 -16.96
N PRO A 73 18.98 -15.73 -17.73
CA PRO A 73 19.47 -15.81 -19.11
C PRO A 73 20.93 -16.29 -19.22
N ALA A 74 21.68 -16.32 -18.11
CA ALA A 74 23.06 -16.79 -18.10
C ALA A 74 23.19 -18.30 -17.85
N CYS A 75 22.41 -18.84 -16.89
CA CYS A 75 22.55 -20.23 -16.44
C CYS A 75 21.26 -21.07 -16.55
N ASN A 76 20.17 -20.52 -17.09
CA ASN A 76 18.86 -21.17 -17.19
C ASN A 76 18.23 -21.65 -15.86
N TYR A 77 18.73 -21.15 -14.72
CA TYR A 77 18.16 -21.44 -13.41
C TYR A 77 16.85 -20.66 -13.19
N GLU A 78 15.79 -21.35 -12.80
CA GLU A 78 14.48 -20.77 -12.51
C GLU A 78 14.41 -20.31 -11.05
N PHE A 79 14.08 -19.03 -10.84
CA PHE A 79 13.96 -18.48 -9.50
C PHE A 79 12.97 -17.31 -9.49
N THR A 80 12.45 -17.01 -8.30
CA THR A 80 11.52 -15.91 -8.10
C THR A 80 12.27 -14.66 -7.67
N GLY A 81 12.07 -13.56 -8.40
CA GLY A 81 12.65 -12.24 -8.11
C GLY A 81 11.58 -11.20 -7.84
N PHE A 82 11.93 -10.16 -7.09
CA PHE A 82 11.07 -8.99 -6.94
C PHE A 82 11.19 -8.07 -8.16
N ASN A 83 10.05 -7.71 -8.74
CA ASN A 83 9.96 -6.76 -9.85
C ASN A 83 10.57 -5.40 -9.44
N ARG A 84 11.35 -4.78 -10.33
CA ARG A 84 12.10 -3.52 -10.11
C ARG A 84 13.17 -3.59 -9.03
N SER A 85 13.70 -4.77 -8.74
CA SER A 85 14.90 -4.92 -7.92
C SER A 85 16.06 -5.45 -8.75
N GLU A 86 17.27 -5.02 -8.41
CA GLU A 86 18.51 -5.63 -8.86
C GLU A 86 18.81 -6.80 -7.91
N CYS A 87 18.86 -8.01 -8.44
CA CYS A 87 19.13 -9.21 -7.67
C CYS A 87 20.34 -9.93 -8.26
N GLN A 88 21.06 -10.69 -7.43
CA GLN A 88 22.12 -11.58 -7.89
C GLN A 88 21.53 -12.99 -8.03
N CYS A 89 21.82 -13.66 -9.16
CA CYS A 89 21.36 -15.02 -9.35
C CYS A 89 21.98 -15.96 -8.28
N PRO A 90 21.19 -16.78 -7.56
CA PRO A 90 21.72 -17.67 -6.52
C PRO A 90 22.59 -18.81 -7.06
N ASN A 91 22.51 -19.12 -8.36
CA ASN A 91 23.27 -20.20 -8.99
C ASN A 91 24.59 -19.71 -9.61
N CYS A 92 24.57 -18.57 -10.33
CA CYS A 92 25.74 -18.08 -11.07
C CYS A 92 26.36 -16.78 -10.53
N GLY A 93 25.70 -16.10 -9.58
CA GLY A 93 26.19 -14.84 -9.01
C GLY A 93 26.10 -13.62 -9.93
N GLU A 94 25.49 -13.76 -11.12
CA GLU A 94 25.39 -12.68 -12.11
C GLU A 94 24.40 -11.60 -11.64
N PRO A 95 24.75 -10.30 -11.74
CA PRO A 95 23.82 -9.20 -11.48
C PRO A 95 22.76 -9.11 -12.58
N ILE A 96 21.50 -9.18 -12.19
CA ILE A 96 20.35 -9.18 -13.08
C ILE A 96 19.30 -8.20 -12.59
N LYS A 97 18.63 -7.54 -13.53
CA LYS A 97 17.58 -6.57 -13.26
C LYS A 97 16.23 -7.17 -13.65
N VAL A 98 15.26 -7.08 -12.75
CA VAL A 98 13.89 -7.53 -13.03
C VAL A 98 13.08 -6.37 -13.55
N GLU A 99 12.87 -6.30 -14.87
CA GLU A 99 12.06 -5.27 -15.52
C GLU A 99 10.95 -5.90 -16.36
N GLY A 100 9.74 -5.36 -16.25
CA GLY A 100 8.61 -5.78 -17.11
C GLY A 100 8.14 -7.23 -16.92
N GLY A 101 8.52 -7.89 -15.81
CA GLY A 101 8.17 -9.30 -15.58
C GLY A 101 9.13 -10.30 -16.22
N LYS A 102 10.34 -9.87 -16.60
CA LYS A 102 11.40 -10.76 -17.09
C LYS A 102 12.75 -10.43 -16.44
N PHE A 103 13.66 -11.39 -16.44
CA PHE A 103 15.05 -11.17 -16.05
C PHE A 103 15.85 -10.63 -17.23
N THR A 104 16.35 -9.40 -17.10
CA THR A 104 17.24 -8.76 -18.08
C THR A 104 18.64 -8.67 -17.49
N ARG A 105 19.68 -8.87 -18.31
CA ARG A 105 21.05 -8.60 -17.88
C ARG A 105 21.22 -7.11 -17.62
N VAL A 106 21.97 -6.77 -16.57
CA VAL A 106 22.48 -5.40 -16.39
C VAL A 106 23.57 -5.21 -17.43
N LEU A 107 23.24 -4.70 -18.62
CA LEU A 107 24.28 -4.25 -19.54
C LEU A 107 24.91 -2.98 -18.94
N PRO A 108 26.24 -2.93 -18.73
CA PRO A 108 26.91 -1.67 -18.46
C PRO A 108 26.61 -0.71 -19.63
N PRO A 109 26.46 0.61 -19.37
CA PRO A 109 25.94 1.61 -20.33
C PRO A 109 26.78 1.84 -21.60
N ASP A 110 27.83 1.04 -21.82
CA ASP A 110 28.83 1.26 -22.87
C ASP A 110 29.00 0.07 -23.83
N THR A 111 28.02 -0.85 -23.90
CA THR A 111 28.02 -1.92 -24.91
C THR A 111 26.97 -1.61 -25.97
N ILE A 112 27.41 -1.02 -27.08
CA ILE A 112 26.59 -0.79 -28.27
C ILE A 112 26.24 -2.16 -28.86
N ASP A 113 24.95 -2.47 -28.96
CA ASP A 113 24.45 -3.59 -29.76
C ASP A 113 24.79 -3.33 -31.23
N VAL A 114 25.91 -3.89 -31.69
CA VAL A 114 26.26 -3.86 -33.12
C VAL A 114 25.39 -4.90 -33.81
N GLU A 115 24.29 -4.44 -34.38
CA GLU A 115 23.51 -5.21 -35.34
C GLU A 115 24.38 -5.37 -36.59
N ALA A 116 24.99 -6.55 -36.72
CA ALA A 116 25.84 -6.89 -37.85
C ALA A 116 24.98 -7.00 -39.11
N ILE A 117 24.89 -5.90 -39.87
CA ILE A 117 24.37 -5.93 -41.23
C ILE A 117 25.44 -6.59 -42.10
N GLU A 118 25.15 -7.79 -42.59
CA GLU A 118 25.97 -8.47 -43.59
C GLU A 118 25.99 -7.63 -44.87
N ILE A 119 27.12 -6.98 -45.13
CA ILE A 119 27.36 -6.27 -46.39
C ILE A 119 27.73 -7.34 -47.42
N PRO A 120 26.96 -7.54 -48.51
CA PRO A 120 27.35 -8.47 -49.56
C PRO A 120 28.63 -7.95 -50.22
N VAL A 121 29.73 -8.67 -50.02
CA VAL A 121 31.01 -8.39 -50.68
C VAL A 121 30.83 -8.73 -52.16
N GLN A 122 30.74 -7.70 -53.00
CA GLN A 122 30.87 -7.87 -54.45
C GLN A 122 32.32 -8.25 -54.73
N ALA A 123 32.55 -9.53 -55.03
CA ALA A 123 33.82 -10.01 -55.54
C ALA A 123 34.07 -9.31 -56.88
N ILE A 124 34.94 -8.31 -56.86
CA ILE A 124 35.49 -7.69 -58.05
C ILE A 124 36.52 -8.66 -58.60
N ASP A 125 36.12 -9.40 -59.63
CA ASP A 125 36.99 -10.27 -60.42
C ASP A 125 38.08 -9.40 -61.07
N VAL A 126 39.29 -9.43 -60.51
CA VAL A 126 40.48 -8.91 -61.16
C VAL A 126 40.91 -9.94 -62.20
N GLU A 127 40.27 -9.88 -63.37
CA GLU A 127 40.72 -10.51 -64.60
C GLU A 127 42.07 -9.89 -64.97
N ARG A 128 43.14 -10.56 -64.54
CA ARG A 128 44.51 -10.30 -64.96
C ARG A 128 44.69 -10.93 -66.34
N GLU A 129 44.39 -10.17 -67.39
CA GLU A 129 44.71 -10.55 -68.75
C GLU A 129 46.15 -10.13 -69.08
N SER A 130 46.95 -11.14 -69.43
CA SER A 130 48.37 -11.12 -69.80
C SER A 130 48.58 -11.00 -71.30
#